data_AF-A0A1E5PYE7-F1
#
_entry.id   AF-A0A1E5PYE7-F1
#
_cell.length_a   1.000
_cell.length_b   1.000
_cell.length_c   1.000
_cell.angle_alpha   90.00
_cell.angle_beta   90.00
_cell.angle_gamma   90.00
#
_symmetry.space_group_name_H-M   'P 1'
#
loop_
_entity.id
_entity.type
_entity.pdbx_description
1 polymer ?
#
loop_
_entity_poly.entity_id
_entity_poly.type
_entity_poly.pdbx_seq_one_letter_code
_entity_poly.pdbx_strand_id
1 'polypeptide(L)'
;MRTHRTIAVLAFAGGLALTGCQETRDPAGGAPAASATASAPSTAPGASAPGTAILPDLVGKGLQAAQDEAQAAGFRTLKSHDALGRGRLQAMDRNWKVCSQEPRGGAAVSTDTSVDFGAVKLEEACPAQDASAPPAAGGSMPDLAGKSVKVARGALPPNTGISVKDSAQGRMVLQESNWKVCTQSPAAGTPLAGQPVAFTAVKFEEACP
;
A
#
# COMPACT_ATOMS: atom_id res chain seq x y z
N MET A 1 47.00 -19.83 8.12
CA MET A 1 46.98 -21.27 7.77
C MET A 1 45.85 -21.49 6.80
N ARG A 2 46.18 -21.91 5.58
CA ARG A 2 45.25 -22.22 4.49
C ARG A 2 44.59 -23.57 4.76
N THR A 3 43.31 -23.70 4.50
CA THR A 3 42.71 -24.99 4.14
C THR A 3 41.53 -24.74 3.21
N HIS A 4 41.79 -24.96 1.92
CA HIS A 4 40.79 -25.09 0.87
C HIS A 4 40.06 -26.43 1.05
N ARG A 5 38.74 -26.46 0.86
CA ARG A 5 38.01 -27.69 0.56
C ARG A 5 37.10 -27.50 -0.65
N THR A 6 37.15 -28.53 -1.46
CA THR A 6 36.91 -28.65 -2.89
C THR A 6 35.42 -28.70 -3.25
N ILE A 7 35.13 -28.27 -4.48
CA ILE A 7 33.85 -28.30 -5.20
C ILE A 7 33.42 -29.74 -5.53
N ALA A 8 32.11 -30.01 -5.50
CA ALA A 8 31.50 -31.11 -6.27
C ALA A 8 30.19 -30.61 -6.92
N VAL A 9 30.24 -30.46 -8.24
CA VAL A 9 29.08 -30.24 -9.13
C VAL A 9 28.56 -31.61 -9.55
N LEU A 10 27.26 -31.84 -9.38
CA LEU A 10 26.56 -33.00 -9.94
C LEU A 10 25.40 -32.49 -10.81
N ALA A 11 25.65 -32.45 -12.11
CA ALA A 11 24.64 -32.31 -13.14
C ALA A 11 24.04 -33.69 -13.42
N PHE A 12 22.71 -33.80 -13.38
CA PHE A 12 22.00 -34.95 -13.93
C PHE A 12 21.07 -34.46 -15.04
N ALA A 13 21.43 -34.86 -16.27
CA ALA A 13 20.59 -34.83 -17.43
C ALA A 13 19.77 -36.13 -17.51
N GLY A 14 18.53 -36.05 -17.97
CA GLY A 14 17.71 -37.22 -18.28
C GLY A 14 16.39 -36.81 -18.91
N GLY A 15 16.32 -36.84 -20.24
CA GLY A 15 15.06 -36.83 -20.97
C GLY A 15 14.55 -38.26 -21.20
N LEU A 16 13.25 -38.40 -21.47
CA LEU A 16 12.69 -39.14 -22.61
C LEU A 16 11.16 -39.01 -22.61
N ALA A 17 10.60 -39.15 -23.81
CA ALA A 17 9.26 -38.79 -24.22
C ALA A 17 8.26 -39.96 -24.17
N LEU A 18 7.04 -39.64 -24.62
CA LEU A 18 6.10 -40.45 -25.43
C LEU A 18 4.84 -41.03 -24.75
N THR A 19 3.74 -40.69 -25.42
CA THR A 19 2.55 -41.50 -25.76
C THR A 19 1.40 -41.63 -24.77
N GLY A 20 0.23 -41.18 -25.25
CA GLY A 20 -1.10 -41.47 -24.71
C GLY A 20 -2.19 -40.91 -25.62
N CYS A 21 -2.28 -41.39 -26.86
CA CYS A 21 -3.48 -41.26 -27.68
C CYS A 21 -4.55 -42.21 -27.13
N GLN A 22 -5.80 -41.78 -27.00
CA GLN A 22 -6.88 -42.42 -27.77
C GLN A 22 -8.17 -41.60 -27.79
N GLU A 23 -8.47 -41.21 -29.02
CA GLU A 23 -9.70 -40.69 -29.56
C GLU A 23 -10.77 -41.78 -29.56
N THR A 24 -11.98 -41.46 -29.08
CA THR A 24 -13.20 -42.23 -29.36
C THR A 24 -14.24 -41.29 -29.98
N ARG A 25 -14.36 -41.37 -31.30
CA ARG A 25 -15.56 -41.03 -32.10
C ARG A 25 -16.41 -42.32 -32.17
N ASP A 26 -17.73 -42.40 -32.32
CA ASP A 26 -18.88 -41.58 -32.75
C ASP A 26 -20.13 -42.53 -32.55
N PRO A 27 -21.39 -42.30 -33.01
CA PRO A 27 -22.08 -41.10 -33.49
C PRO A 27 -23.54 -40.92 -32.98
N ALA A 28 -24.14 -39.79 -33.39
CA ALA A 28 -25.53 -39.55 -33.82
C ALA A 28 -26.74 -39.74 -32.87
N GLY A 29 -27.58 -38.70 -32.80
CA GLY A 29 -29.02 -38.87 -32.56
C GLY A 29 -29.79 -37.63 -32.09
N GLY A 30 -30.36 -36.87 -33.03
CA GLY A 30 -31.71 -36.27 -32.89
C GLY A 30 -31.92 -35.05 -31.99
N ALA A 31 -32.05 -33.86 -32.61
CA ALA A 31 -32.91 -32.76 -32.13
C ALA A 31 -34.41 -33.11 -32.40
N PRO A 32 -35.44 -32.29 -32.02
CA PRO A 32 -35.41 -30.94 -31.44
C PRO A 32 -36.46 -30.69 -30.32
N ALA A 33 -36.46 -29.48 -29.73
CA ALA A 33 -37.63 -28.59 -29.61
C ALA A 33 -37.43 -27.56 -28.48
N ALA A 34 -37.37 -26.29 -28.88
CA ALA A 34 -37.31 -25.13 -28.03
C ALA A 34 -38.62 -24.93 -27.25
N SER A 35 -38.51 -24.73 -25.94
CA SER A 35 -39.59 -24.17 -25.12
C SER A 35 -39.46 -22.64 -25.10
N ALA A 36 -40.38 -21.95 -25.76
CA ALA A 36 -40.54 -20.52 -25.61
C ALA A 36 -41.16 -20.22 -24.24
N THR A 37 -40.41 -19.53 -23.38
CA THR A 37 -40.92 -19.00 -22.11
C THR A 37 -40.94 -17.48 -22.22
N ALA A 38 -42.08 -16.90 -21.88
CA ALA A 38 -42.41 -15.48 -22.01
C ALA A 38 -41.44 -14.57 -21.25
N SER A 39 -40.97 -13.50 -21.91
CA SER A 39 -40.19 -12.44 -21.30
C SER A 39 -41.06 -11.56 -20.40
N ALA A 40 -40.77 -11.55 -19.10
CA ALA A 40 -41.16 -10.47 -18.20
C ALA A 40 -40.35 -9.19 -18.53
N PRO A 41 -40.89 -7.98 -18.27
CA PRO A 41 -40.14 -6.75 -18.52
C PRO A 41 -38.97 -6.66 -17.55
N SER A 42 -37.77 -6.88 -18.08
CA SER A 42 -36.52 -6.57 -17.38
C SER A 42 -36.41 -5.05 -17.30
N THR A 43 -36.51 -4.50 -16.10
CA THR A 43 -36.14 -3.11 -15.83
C THR A 43 -34.63 -3.01 -16.12
N ALA A 44 -34.29 -2.46 -17.29
CA ALA A 44 -32.90 -2.28 -17.68
C ALA A 44 -32.17 -1.45 -16.60
N PRO A 45 -31.05 -1.93 -16.04
CA PRO A 45 -30.15 -1.07 -15.29
C PRO A 45 -29.73 0.05 -16.25
N GLY A 46 -29.86 1.31 -15.82
CA GLY A 46 -29.42 2.45 -16.61
C GLY A 46 -28.00 2.20 -17.11
N ALA A 47 -27.82 2.27 -18.44
CA ALA A 47 -26.54 2.06 -19.06
C ALA A 47 -25.52 3.00 -18.42
N SER A 48 -24.55 2.42 -17.70
CA SER A 48 -23.39 3.16 -17.23
C SER A 48 -22.81 3.90 -18.43
N ALA A 49 -22.66 5.22 -18.33
CA ALA A 49 -22.00 6.00 -19.36
C ALA A 49 -20.64 5.33 -19.68
N PRO A 50 -20.22 5.29 -20.96
CA PRO A 50 -18.94 4.70 -21.32
C PRO A 50 -17.83 5.30 -20.44
N GLY A 51 -17.06 4.44 -19.77
CA GLY A 51 -16.04 4.85 -18.82
C GLY A 51 -16.51 5.04 -17.38
N THR A 52 -17.70 4.59 -16.98
CA THR A 52 -18.15 4.54 -15.58
C THR A 52 -18.29 3.10 -15.10
N ALA A 53 -17.80 2.81 -13.89
CA ALA A 53 -17.92 1.51 -13.23
C ALA A 53 -18.26 1.65 -11.75
N ILE A 54 -18.78 0.58 -11.14
CA ILE A 54 -18.96 0.50 -9.68
C ILE A 54 -17.61 0.15 -9.06
N LEU A 55 -17.10 1.01 -8.18
CA LEU A 55 -15.90 0.71 -7.41
C LEU A 55 -16.20 -0.36 -6.35
N PRO A 56 -15.51 -1.51 -6.33
CA PRO A 56 -15.74 -2.53 -5.30
C PRO A 56 -15.45 -2.01 -3.89
N ASP A 57 -16.03 -2.68 -2.89
CA ASP A 57 -15.64 -2.49 -1.49
C ASP A 57 -14.41 -3.35 -1.17
N LEU A 58 -13.29 -2.67 -0.98
CA LEU A 58 -11.95 -3.23 -0.90
C LEU A 58 -11.35 -3.11 0.51
N VAL A 59 -12.06 -2.46 1.43
CA VAL A 59 -11.65 -2.34 2.84
C VAL A 59 -11.57 -3.73 3.47
N GLY A 60 -10.53 -3.97 4.26
CA GLY A 60 -10.26 -5.25 4.92
C GLY A 60 -9.52 -6.28 4.06
N LYS A 61 -9.34 -6.05 2.76
CA LYS A 61 -8.54 -6.92 1.88
C LYS A 61 -7.04 -6.65 2.03
N GLY A 62 -6.21 -7.59 1.60
CA GLY A 62 -4.79 -7.34 1.37
C GLY A 62 -4.59 -6.34 0.22
N LEU A 63 -3.59 -5.46 0.31
CA LEU A 63 -3.43 -4.34 -0.63
C LEU A 63 -3.26 -4.80 -2.09
N GLN A 64 -2.45 -5.84 -2.33
CA GLN A 64 -2.31 -6.41 -3.68
C GLN A 64 -3.66 -6.92 -4.23
N ALA A 65 -4.42 -7.66 -3.43
CA ALA A 65 -5.71 -8.20 -3.85
C ALA A 65 -6.71 -7.07 -4.12
N ALA A 66 -6.69 -6.02 -3.31
CA ALA A 66 -7.53 -4.84 -3.52
C ALA A 66 -7.20 -4.12 -4.84
N GLN A 67 -5.92 -3.95 -5.16
CA GLN A 67 -5.49 -3.34 -6.41
C GLN A 67 -5.87 -4.22 -7.63
N ASP A 68 -5.65 -5.53 -7.54
CA ASP A 68 -6.00 -6.48 -8.61
C ASP A 68 -7.51 -6.44 -8.90
N GLU A 69 -8.34 -6.39 -7.85
CA GLU A 69 -9.80 -6.31 -7.96
C GLU A 69 -10.29 -4.95 -8.50
N ALA A 70 -9.69 -3.84 -8.05
CA ALA A 70 -9.97 -2.51 -8.60
C ALA A 70 -9.63 -2.45 -10.11
N GLN A 71 -8.49 -3.01 -10.50
CA GLN A 71 -8.07 -3.08 -11.91
C GLN A 71 -8.98 -3.96 -12.75
N ALA A 72 -9.43 -5.10 -12.21
CA ALA A 72 -10.40 -5.97 -12.87
C ALA A 72 -11.75 -5.27 -13.08
N ALA A 73 -12.13 -4.36 -12.18
CA ALA A 73 -13.29 -3.48 -12.32
C ALA A 73 -13.07 -2.27 -13.25
N GLY A 74 -11.87 -2.10 -13.79
CA GLY A 74 -11.54 -1.05 -14.77
C GLY A 74 -10.75 0.14 -14.20
N PHE A 75 -10.53 0.22 -12.89
CA PHE A 75 -9.79 1.32 -12.25
C PHE A 75 -8.28 1.10 -12.35
N ARG A 76 -7.59 1.95 -13.11
CA ARG A 76 -6.14 1.80 -13.36
C ARG A 76 -5.28 2.83 -12.62
N THR A 77 -5.85 3.96 -12.24
CA THR A 77 -5.15 5.01 -11.48
C THR A 77 -5.25 4.68 -10.00
N LEU A 78 -4.32 3.88 -9.48
CA LEU A 78 -4.32 3.44 -8.08
C LEU A 78 -3.19 4.10 -7.31
N LYS A 79 -3.51 4.54 -6.09
CA LYS A 79 -2.56 5.09 -5.11
C LYS A 79 -2.73 4.34 -3.79
N SER A 80 -1.68 4.36 -2.97
CA SER A 80 -1.79 3.89 -1.61
C SER A 80 -0.85 4.67 -0.70
N HIS A 81 -1.22 4.76 0.57
CA HIS A 81 -0.44 5.45 1.57
C HIS A 81 -0.49 4.70 2.91
N ASP A 82 0.47 5.00 3.79
CA ASP A 82 0.54 4.42 5.13
C ASP A 82 -0.49 5.13 6.03
N ALA A 83 -1.58 4.44 6.35
CA ALA A 83 -2.69 5.00 7.12
C ALA A 83 -2.27 5.41 8.54
N LEU A 84 -1.18 4.86 9.08
CA LEU A 84 -0.62 5.30 10.37
C LEU A 84 0.28 6.55 10.26
N GLY A 85 0.48 7.09 9.06
CA GLY A 85 1.22 8.33 8.84
C GLY A 85 2.71 8.22 9.16
N ARG A 86 3.29 7.02 9.08
CA ARG A 86 4.73 6.79 9.34
C ARG A 86 5.58 6.90 8.07
N GLY A 87 4.96 7.25 6.94
CA GLY A 87 5.62 7.47 5.65
C GLY A 87 6.32 6.22 5.10
N ARG A 88 5.91 5.03 5.53
CA ARG A 88 6.50 3.78 5.07
C ARG A 88 6.11 3.53 3.61
N LEU A 89 7.06 3.01 2.83
CA LEU A 89 6.80 2.59 1.45
C LEU A 89 6.17 1.20 1.44
N GLN A 90 5.08 1.01 0.68
CA GLN A 90 4.51 -0.31 0.44
C GLN A 90 5.31 -1.08 -0.63
N ALA A 91 6.60 -1.36 -0.37
CA ALA A 91 7.45 -2.05 -1.35
C ALA A 91 7.00 -3.49 -1.67
N MET A 92 6.19 -4.09 -0.80
CA MET A 92 5.61 -5.43 -0.96
C MET A 92 4.15 -5.36 -0.51
N ASP A 93 3.23 -5.08 -1.42
CA ASP A 93 1.80 -4.83 -1.14
C ASP A 93 1.12 -5.99 -0.40
N ARG A 94 1.60 -7.22 -0.60
CA ARG A 94 1.11 -8.41 0.12
C ARG A 94 1.34 -8.35 1.64
N ASN A 95 2.24 -7.49 2.12
CA ASN A 95 2.49 -7.27 3.55
C ASN A 95 1.63 -6.14 4.13
N TRP A 96 0.57 -5.73 3.42
CA TRP A 96 -0.31 -4.64 3.81
C TRP A 96 -1.77 -5.02 3.64
N LYS A 97 -2.63 -4.40 4.46
CA LYS A 97 -4.09 -4.50 4.37
C LYS A 97 -4.72 -3.12 4.26
N VAL A 98 -5.81 -3.05 3.51
CA VAL A 98 -6.58 -1.82 3.27
C VAL A 98 -7.46 -1.52 4.48
N CYS A 99 -7.35 -0.30 5.00
CA CYS A 99 -8.14 0.22 6.11
C CYS A 99 -9.19 1.23 5.64
N SER A 100 -8.88 1.96 4.58
CA SER A 100 -9.74 2.97 3.98
C SER A 100 -9.56 2.95 2.46
N GLN A 101 -10.57 3.44 1.75
CA GLN A 101 -10.46 3.72 0.32
C GLN A 101 -11.22 4.99 -0.01
N GLU A 102 -10.74 5.71 -1.02
CA GLU A 102 -11.42 6.85 -1.62
C GLU A 102 -11.31 6.75 -3.16
N PRO A 103 -12.40 6.84 -3.94
CA PRO A 103 -13.80 6.95 -3.51
C PRO A 103 -14.31 5.76 -2.68
N ARG A 104 -15.41 5.97 -1.95
CA ARG A 104 -16.05 4.90 -1.16
C ARG A 104 -16.51 3.75 -2.06
N GLY A 105 -16.34 2.52 -1.59
CA GLY A 105 -16.86 1.33 -2.25
C GLY A 105 -18.38 1.41 -2.49
N GLY A 106 -18.81 0.85 -3.62
CA GLY A 106 -20.19 0.91 -4.13
C GLY A 106 -20.51 2.16 -4.94
N ALA A 107 -19.60 3.15 -5.02
CA ALA A 107 -19.82 4.34 -5.83
C ALA A 107 -19.73 4.04 -7.33
N ALA A 108 -20.67 4.57 -8.11
CA ALA A 108 -20.58 4.63 -9.56
C ALA A 108 -19.75 5.85 -9.96
N VAL A 109 -18.50 5.62 -10.38
CA VAL A 109 -17.53 6.69 -10.71
C VAL A 109 -16.84 6.40 -12.03
N SER A 110 -16.23 7.43 -12.63
CA SER A 110 -15.42 7.24 -13.83
C SER A 110 -14.26 6.28 -13.55
N THR A 111 -13.93 5.38 -14.46
CA THR A 111 -12.78 4.47 -14.37
C THR A 111 -11.43 5.21 -14.41
N ASP A 112 -11.43 6.47 -14.87
CA ASP A 112 -10.26 7.34 -14.84
C ASP A 112 -10.01 7.96 -13.45
N THR A 113 -10.97 7.83 -12.53
CA THR A 113 -10.86 8.32 -11.15
C THR A 113 -9.68 7.67 -10.45
N SER A 114 -8.87 8.50 -9.77
CA SER A 114 -7.82 7.99 -8.89
C SER A 114 -8.44 7.33 -7.67
N VAL A 115 -8.16 6.05 -7.45
CA VAL A 115 -8.52 5.33 -6.23
C VAL A 115 -7.32 5.37 -5.29
N ASP A 116 -7.49 5.84 -4.07
CA ASP A 116 -6.46 5.87 -3.03
C ASP A 116 -6.81 4.91 -1.89
N PHE A 117 -5.83 4.10 -1.49
CA PHE A 117 -5.96 3.14 -0.39
C PHE A 117 -5.11 3.58 0.83
N GLY A 118 -5.76 3.82 1.96
CA GLY A 118 -5.05 3.88 3.25
C GLY A 118 -4.79 2.47 3.75
N ALA A 119 -3.51 2.13 3.95
CA ALA A 119 -3.10 0.77 4.29
C ALA A 119 -2.18 0.72 5.51
N VAL A 120 -2.25 -0.38 6.26
CA VAL A 120 -1.35 -0.69 7.39
C VAL A 120 -0.71 -2.05 7.22
N LYS A 121 0.34 -2.36 7.99
CA LYS A 121 0.91 -3.72 8.01
C LYS A 121 -0.12 -4.73 8.51
N LEU A 122 0.03 -5.99 8.11
CA LEU A 122 -0.95 -7.04 8.40
C LEU A 122 -1.27 -7.15 9.90
N GLU A 123 -0.26 -7.00 10.75
CA GLU A 123 -0.35 -7.13 12.21
C GLU A 123 -0.80 -5.83 12.91
N GLU A 124 -0.93 -4.72 12.18
CA GLU A 124 -1.32 -3.43 12.76
C GLU A 124 -2.84 -3.24 12.76
N ALA A 125 -3.34 -2.47 13.72
CA ALA A 125 -4.75 -2.08 13.73
C ALA A 125 -4.99 -0.97 12.70
N CYS A 126 -6.12 -1.03 12.00
CA CYS A 126 -6.59 0.08 11.20
C CYS A 126 -6.96 1.25 12.13
N PRO A 127 -6.48 2.47 11.85
CA PRO A 127 -6.87 3.63 12.64
C PRO A 127 -8.33 3.98 12.35
N ALA A 128 -9.00 4.66 13.28
CA ALA A 128 -10.37 5.14 13.07
C ALA A 128 -10.45 6.19 11.95
N GLN A 129 -9.37 6.96 11.78
CA GLN A 129 -9.16 7.89 10.67
C GLN A 129 -7.69 7.82 10.24
N ASP A 130 -7.44 7.98 8.95
CA ASP A 130 -6.08 8.04 8.44
C ASP A 130 -5.31 9.20 9.05
N ALA A 131 -4.04 8.96 9.35
CA ALA A 131 -3.18 9.97 9.93
C ALA A 131 -2.94 11.11 8.94
N SER A 132 -3.27 12.33 9.35
CA SER A 132 -3.01 13.51 8.53
C SER A 132 -1.51 13.78 8.40
N ALA A 133 -1.09 14.07 7.17
CA ALA A 133 0.25 14.59 6.89
C ALA A 133 0.46 15.92 7.63
N PRO A 134 1.65 16.17 8.22
CA PRO A 134 1.95 17.48 8.77
C PRO A 134 1.99 18.53 7.65
N PRO A 135 1.68 19.81 7.96
CA PRO A 135 1.87 20.88 7.01
C PRO A 135 3.34 21.00 6.62
N ALA A 136 3.60 21.24 5.34
CA ALA A 136 4.94 21.58 4.88
C ALA A 136 5.40 22.89 5.56
N ALA A 137 6.69 22.98 5.85
CA ALA A 137 7.27 24.15 6.49
C ALA A 137 7.18 25.40 5.58
N GLY A 138 6.15 26.22 5.79
CA GLY A 138 5.92 27.50 5.10
C GLY A 138 6.72 28.66 5.70
N GLY A 139 8.00 28.46 5.98
CA GLY A 139 8.89 29.44 6.62
C GLY A 139 8.89 29.44 8.16
N SER A 140 8.02 28.64 8.79
CA SER A 140 8.05 28.37 10.23
C SER A 140 8.12 26.87 10.51
N MET A 141 8.70 26.51 11.65
CA MET A 141 8.89 25.14 12.08
C MET A 141 7.53 24.48 12.36
N PRO A 142 7.14 23.41 11.64
CA PRO A 142 5.91 22.67 11.92
C PRO A 142 5.96 21.99 13.29
N ASP A 143 4.80 21.68 13.87
CA ASP A 143 4.74 20.75 15.00
C ASP A 143 4.86 19.30 14.49
N LEU A 144 5.98 18.67 14.83
CA LEU A 144 6.37 17.34 14.37
C LEU A 144 6.41 16.32 15.52
N ALA A 145 6.03 16.72 16.74
CA ALA A 145 5.94 15.79 17.87
C ALA A 145 4.99 14.62 17.56
N GLY A 146 5.39 13.40 17.90
CA GLY A 146 4.65 12.17 17.62
C GLY A 146 4.65 11.71 16.15
N LYS A 147 5.08 12.55 15.20
CA LYS A 147 5.26 12.14 13.80
C LYS A 147 6.48 11.24 13.66
N SER A 148 6.48 10.38 12.63
CA SER A 148 7.68 9.59 12.34
C SER A 148 8.84 10.49 11.93
N VAL A 149 10.08 10.09 12.21
CA VAL A 149 11.27 10.86 11.81
C VAL A 149 11.31 11.05 10.29
N LYS A 150 10.86 10.05 9.52
CA LYS A 150 10.80 10.13 8.05
C LYS A 150 9.85 11.23 7.58
N VAL A 151 8.67 11.29 8.19
CA VAL A 151 7.65 12.30 7.90
C VAL A 151 8.10 13.69 8.36
N ALA A 152 8.73 13.77 9.53
CA ALA A 152 9.31 15.02 10.04
C ALA A 152 10.37 15.59 9.08
N ARG A 153 11.24 14.73 8.55
CA ARG A 153 12.23 15.13 7.53
C ARG A 153 11.57 15.61 6.24
N GLY A 154 10.55 14.90 5.77
CA GLY A 154 9.80 15.28 4.55
C GLY A 154 9.00 16.57 4.66
N ALA A 155 8.68 17.01 5.88
CA ALA A 155 7.96 18.27 6.14
C ALA A 155 8.87 19.52 6.09
N LEU A 156 10.20 19.34 6.11
CA LEU A 156 11.18 20.42 6.13
C LEU A 156 11.78 20.67 4.74
N PRO A 157 12.34 21.87 4.49
CA PRO A 157 13.06 22.15 3.24
C PRO A 157 14.18 21.12 3.00
N PRO A 158 14.39 20.66 1.75
CA PRO A 158 15.31 19.56 1.44
C PRO A 158 16.78 19.86 1.76
N ASN A 159 17.16 21.13 1.87
CA ASN A 159 18.50 21.59 2.25
C ASN A 159 18.69 21.78 3.77
N THR A 160 17.69 21.44 4.59
CA THR A 160 17.78 21.60 6.05
C THR A 160 18.74 20.58 6.64
N GLY A 161 19.76 21.05 7.37
CA GLY A 161 20.61 20.17 8.17
C GLY A 161 19.82 19.59 9.35
N ILE A 162 19.65 18.27 9.40
CA ILE A 162 18.84 17.60 10.42
C ILE A 162 19.69 16.58 11.19
N SER A 163 19.69 16.69 12.52
CA SER A 163 20.25 15.70 13.43
C SER A 163 19.15 15.00 14.22
N VAL A 164 19.30 13.70 14.46
CA VAL A 164 18.32 12.91 15.21
C VAL A 164 19.05 12.07 16.26
N LYS A 165 18.60 12.13 17.51
CA LYS A 165 19.14 11.33 18.62
C LYS A 165 18.06 10.47 19.25
N ASP A 166 18.38 9.20 19.49
CA ASP A 166 17.56 8.33 20.33
C ASP A 166 17.64 8.82 21.78
N SER A 167 16.52 9.28 22.35
CA SER A 167 16.44 9.76 23.74
C SER A 167 16.19 8.67 24.76
N ALA A 168 15.93 7.43 24.34
CA ALA A 168 15.72 6.30 25.24
C ALA A 168 17.00 5.49 25.47
N GLN A 169 17.59 4.97 24.40
CA GLN A 169 18.68 3.97 24.49
C GLN A 169 19.96 4.39 23.74
N GLY A 170 20.00 5.60 23.16
CA GLY A 170 21.17 6.09 22.41
C GLY A 170 21.49 5.31 21.13
N ARG A 171 20.53 4.59 20.55
CA ARG A 171 20.73 3.81 19.32
C ARG A 171 20.76 4.72 18.09
N MET A 172 21.29 4.18 16.99
CA MET A 172 21.23 4.87 15.69
C MET A 172 19.82 4.82 15.10
N VAL A 173 19.32 5.97 14.64
CA VAL A 173 18.04 6.11 13.95
C VAL A 173 18.26 5.82 12.46
N LEU A 174 18.16 4.54 12.08
CA LEU A 174 18.38 4.10 10.68
C LEU A 174 17.08 4.07 9.87
N GLN A 175 16.13 3.22 10.28
CA GLN A 175 14.82 3.12 9.62
C GLN A 175 13.86 4.17 10.19
N GLU A 176 13.98 5.42 9.74
CA GLU A 176 13.29 6.59 10.32
C GLU A 176 11.76 6.44 10.51
N SER A 177 11.08 5.63 9.70
CA SER A 177 9.65 5.33 9.87
C SER A 177 9.31 4.54 11.14
N ASN A 178 10.28 3.87 11.77
CA ASN A 178 10.09 3.10 12.99
C ASN A 178 10.28 3.95 14.25
N TRP A 179 10.56 5.24 14.09
CA TRP A 179 10.89 6.17 15.16
C TRP A 179 9.94 7.35 15.14
N LYS A 180 9.45 7.77 16.31
CA LYS A 180 8.64 8.97 16.49
C LYS A 180 9.45 10.08 17.14
N VAL A 181 9.23 11.32 16.68
CA VAL A 181 9.84 12.52 17.26
C VAL A 181 9.23 12.77 18.64
N CYS A 182 10.07 12.99 19.64
CA CYS A 182 9.67 13.38 20.99
C CYS A 182 9.79 14.88 21.19
N THR A 183 10.95 15.44 20.85
CA THR A 183 11.20 16.88 20.92
C THR A 183 11.86 17.37 19.65
N GLN A 184 11.68 18.66 19.36
CA GLN A 184 12.24 19.34 18.22
C GLN A 184 12.89 20.66 18.64
N SER A 185 13.97 21.01 17.95
CA SER A 185 14.62 22.31 18.03
C SER A 185 14.95 22.77 16.61
N PRO A 186 14.49 23.94 16.15
CA PRO A 186 13.68 24.92 16.88
C PRO A 186 12.29 24.41 17.31
N ALA A 187 11.68 25.09 18.29
CA ALA A 187 10.31 24.77 18.72
C ALA A 187 9.30 25.06 17.59
N ALA A 188 8.14 24.40 17.63
CA ALA A 188 7.06 24.64 16.67
C ALA A 188 6.68 26.13 16.63
N GLY A 189 6.39 26.63 15.43
CA GLY A 189 6.09 28.05 15.18
C GLY A 189 7.34 28.95 15.06
N THR A 190 8.54 28.48 15.41
CA THR A 190 9.76 29.28 15.26
C THR A 190 10.08 29.50 13.77
N PRO A 191 10.43 30.73 13.33
CA PRO A 191 10.86 30.96 11.96
C PRO A 191 12.07 30.09 11.56
N LEU A 192 12.01 29.50 10.38
CA LEU A 192 13.13 28.76 9.78
C LEU A 192 13.94 29.70 8.89
N ALA A 193 15.13 30.08 9.35
CA ALA A 193 16.07 30.98 8.68
C ALA A 193 17.33 30.26 8.18
N GLY A 194 17.26 28.93 7.98
CA GLY A 194 18.38 28.10 7.52
C GLY A 194 19.24 27.49 8.64
N GLN A 195 18.86 27.69 9.90
CA GLN A 195 19.50 27.01 11.04
C GLN A 195 19.27 25.48 10.98
N PRO A 196 20.20 24.67 11.51
CA PRO A 196 20.01 23.23 11.62
C PRO A 196 18.84 22.89 12.57
N VAL A 197 18.16 21.78 12.27
CA VAL A 197 17.10 21.21 13.09
C VAL A 197 17.63 19.98 13.84
N ALA A 198 17.23 19.85 15.10
CA ALA A 198 17.51 18.70 15.92
C ALA A 198 16.21 18.06 16.42
N PHE A 199 16.15 16.74 16.31
CA PHE A 199 15.08 15.93 16.88
C PHE A 199 15.63 14.99 17.95
N THR A 200 14.88 14.81 19.03
CA THR A 200 14.95 13.57 19.81
C THR A 200 13.87 12.62 19.33
N ALA A 201 14.15 11.33 19.36
CA ALA A 201 13.22 10.31 18.90
C ALA A 201 13.31 9.04 19.75
N VAL A 202 12.24 8.27 19.74
CA VAL A 202 12.18 6.90 20.31
C VAL A 202 11.44 5.99 19.34
N LYS A 203 11.47 4.67 19.55
CA LYS A 203 10.64 3.77 18.74
C LYS A 203 9.15 4.02 19.00
N PHE A 204 8.28 3.68 18.06
CA PHE A 204 6.84 3.92 18.21
C PHE A 204 6.25 3.25 19.46
N GLU A 205 6.81 2.10 19.85
CA GLU A 205 6.41 1.28 20.99
C GLU A 205 6.97 1.80 22.33
N GLU A 206 7.86 2.79 22.31
CA GLU A 206 8.51 3.36 23.49
C GLU A 206 7.86 4.70 23.90
N ALA A 207 7.95 5.07 25.17
CA ALA A 207 7.47 6.37 25.65
C ALA A 207 8.52 7.46 25.40
N CYS A 208 8.06 8.67 25.09
CA CYS A 208 8.93 9.84 25.07
C CYS A 208 9.28 10.24 26.52
N PRO A 209 10.57 10.50 26.83
CA PRO A 209 10.99 10.99 28.14
C PRO A 209 10.43 12.37 28.49
#